data_AF-A0A418XGR2-F1
#
_entry.id   AF-A0A418XGR2-F1
#
_cell.length_a   1.000
_cell.length_b   1.000
_cell.length_c   1.000
_cell.angle_alpha   90.00
_cell.angle_beta   90.00
_cell.angle_gamma   90.00
#
_symmetry.space_group_name_H-M   'P 1'
#
loop_
_entity.id
_entity.type
_entity.pdbx_description
1 polymer ?
#
loop_
_entity_poly.entity_id
_entity_poly.type
_entity_poly.pdbx_seq_one_letter_code
_entity_poly.pdbx_strand_id
1 'polypeptide(L)'
;NIWHEFASDPYIQEHSGQISIELANEPISITWNGSSDNGAMKEFFQPIVNRIRRDGFNGIIWVPGTTWQQNYRDYVKHPIVDSQNNLGYAVHCYPGWYKSGSGNNDNTNKEIFYNEFLDAVPVAKTNPIIVTEIDWSPYKPGSGHKDEQGNWVESNYGTWGT
;
A
#
# COMPACT_ATOMS: atom_id res chain seq x y z
N ASN A 1 20.45 3.11 -11.68
CA ASN A 1 19.42 3.38 -10.64
C ASN A 1 18.55 2.14 -10.63
N ILE A 2 18.06 1.70 -9.47
CA ILE A 2 17.48 0.36 -9.35
C ILE A 2 16.29 0.13 -10.30
N TRP A 3 15.47 1.16 -10.53
CA TRP A 3 14.32 1.09 -11.43
C TRP A 3 14.71 0.87 -12.89
N HIS A 4 15.84 1.43 -13.33
CA HIS A 4 16.42 1.15 -14.64
C HIS A 4 16.85 -0.29 -14.76
N GLU A 5 17.62 -0.75 -13.77
CA GLU A 5 18.23 -2.07 -13.79
C GLU A 5 17.13 -3.13 -13.82
N PHE A 6 16.06 -2.96 -13.03
CA PHE A 6 14.86 -3.78 -13.12
C PHE A 6 14.18 -3.70 -14.50
N ALA A 7 13.81 -2.50 -14.95
CA ALA A 7 12.94 -2.36 -16.11
C ALA A 7 13.64 -2.62 -17.47
N SER A 8 14.96 -2.50 -17.52
CA SER A 8 15.78 -2.79 -18.70
C SER A 8 16.35 -4.21 -18.75
N ASP A 9 16.13 -5.01 -17.70
CA ASP A 9 16.56 -6.40 -17.67
C ASP A 9 15.79 -7.23 -18.72
N PRO A 10 16.48 -7.94 -19.65
CA PRO A 10 15.82 -8.71 -20.70
C PRO A 10 14.87 -9.79 -20.19
N TYR A 11 15.21 -10.46 -19.09
CA TYR A 11 14.35 -11.47 -18.49
C TYR A 11 13.08 -10.83 -17.93
N ILE A 12 13.21 -9.69 -17.24
CA ILE A 12 12.05 -8.94 -16.72
C ILE A 12 11.13 -8.48 -17.85
N GLN A 13 11.70 -8.00 -18.97
CA GLN A 13 10.90 -7.58 -20.13
C GLN A 13 10.20 -8.75 -20.82
N GLU A 14 10.90 -9.86 -21.04
CA GLU A 14 10.33 -11.07 -21.65
C GLU A 14 9.17 -11.65 -20.81
N HIS A 15 9.27 -11.54 -19.48
CA HIS A 15 8.31 -12.11 -18.53
C HIS A 15 7.36 -11.05 -17.93
N SER A 16 7.20 -9.89 -18.58
CA SER A 16 6.39 -8.79 -18.04
C SER A 16 4.89 -9.11 -17.92
N GLY A 17 4.42 -10.20 -18.54
CA GLY A 17 3.06 -10.74 -18.34
C GLY A 17 2.91 -11.64 -17.10
N GLN A 18 4.01 -11.99 -16.43
CA GLN A 18 4.07 -12.87 -15.26
C GLN A 18 4.64 -12.16 -14.03
N ILE A 19 5.41 -11.10 -14.25
CA ILE A 19 6.03 -10.29 -13.20
C ILE A 19 5.26 -8.98 -13.06
N SER A 20 4.89 -8.65 -11.82
CA SER A 20 4.47 -7.31 -11.41
C SER A 20 5.45 -6.74 -10.38
N ILE A 21 5.48 -5.42 -10.22
CA ILE A 21 6.37 -4.75 -9.26
C ILE A 21 5.61 -3.84 -8.33
N GLU A 22 5.89 -3.94 -7.03
CA GLU A 22 5.50 -2.98 -6.01
C GLU A 22 6.64 -1.98 -5.78
N LEU A 23 6.32 -0.68 -5.83
CA LEU A 23 7.37 0.37 -5.83
C LEU A 23 8.02 0.59 -4.46
N ALA A 24 7.31 0.31 -3.38
CA ALA A 24 7.81 0.26 -2.02
C ALA A 24 6.79 -0.48 -1.16
N ASN A 25 7.27 -1.18 -0.13
CA ASN A 25 6.41 -1.86 0.84
C ASN A 25 5.63 -0.81 1.65
N GLU A 26 6.16 -0.31 2.76
CA GLU A 26 5.36 0.50 3.68
C GLU A 26 5.86 1.94 3.83
N PRO A 27 5.57 2.86 2.89
CA PRO A 27 5.77 4.28 3.14
C PRO A 27 4.94 4.72 4.35
N ILE A 28 5.62 5.23 5.38
CA ILE A 28 4.95 5.84 6.54
C ILE A 28 4.50 7.26 6.17
N SER A 29 5.45 8.07 5.70
CA SER A 29 5.23 9.41 5.18
C SER A 29 6.11 9.64 3.95
N ILE A 30 5.64 10.50 3.05
CA ILE A 30 6.39 10.92 1.87
C ILE A 30 6.45 12.43 1.90
N THR A 31 7.65 12.98 1.91
CA THR A 31 7.89 14.42 1.81
C THR A 31 8.51 14.75 0.46
N TRP A 32 7.98 15.76 -0.22
CA TRP A 32 8.54 16.33 -1.43
C TRP A 32 8.74 17.84 -1.26
N ASN A 33 9.92 18.34 -1.59
CA ASN A 33 10.29 19.76 -1.40
C ASN A 33 9.99 20.32 0.01
N GLY A 34 10.11 19.46 1.03
CA GLY A 34 9.88 19.83 2.44
C GLY A 34 8.41 19.77 2.89
N SER A 35 7.47 19.33 2.05
CA SER A 35 6.08 19.11 2.47
C SER A 35 5.63 17.66 2.26
N SER A 36 4.80 17.14 3.16
CA SER A 36 4.16 15.82 3.03
C SER A 36 2.70 15.90 2.55
N ASP A 37 2.24 17.07 2.12
CA ASP A 37 0.87 17.29 1.68
C ASP A 37 0.75 17.56 0.17
N ASN A 38 -0.49 17.51 -0.32
CA ASN A 38 -0.92 18.06 -1.61
C ASN A 38 -0.07 17.63 -2.82
N GLY A 39 0.01 16.32 -3.08
CA GLY A 39 0.67 15.77 -4.27
C GLY A 39 2.07 15.24 -4.04
N ALA A 40 2.61 15.32 -2.81
CA ALA A 40 3.93 14.77 -2.49
C ALA A 40 4.09 13.29 -2.90
N MET A 41 3.04 12.48 -2.75
CA MET A 41 3.04 11.07 -3.17
C MET A 41 3.20 10.94 -4.69
N LYS A 42 2.49 11.77 -5.47
CA LYS A 42 2.60 11.80 -6.93
C LYS A 42 3.99 12.25 -7.35
N GLU A 43 4.47 13.35 -6.80
CA GLU A 43 5.78 13.92 -7.16
C GLU A 43 6.92 12.95 -6.90
N PHE A 44 6.83 12.15 -5.84
CA PHE A 44 7.82 11.11 -5.55
C PHE A 44 7.74 9.92 -6.52
N PHE A 45 6.55 9.36 -6.76
CA PHE A 45 6.41 8.11 -7.52
C PHE A 45 6.26 8.29 -9.04
N GLN A 46 5.78 9.44 -9.51
CA GLN A 46 5.59 9.67 -10.95
C GLN A 46 6.92 9.55 -11.74
N PRO A 47 8.05 10.11 -11.29
CA PRO A 47 9.33 9.90 -11.97
C PRO A 47 9.79 8.44 -12.01
N ILE A 48 9.43 7.64 -11.00
CA ILE A 48 9.73 6.20 -10.94
C ILE A 48 8.89 5.43 -11.96
N VAL A 49 7.57 5.67 -11.99
CA VAL A 49 6.67 5.08 -12.99
C VAL A 49 7.12 5.43 -14.40
N ASN A 50 7.43 6.71 -14.65
CA ASN A 50 7.95 7.17 -15.93
C ASN A 50 9.25 6.47 -16.32
N ARG A 51 10.16 6.26 -15.34
CA ARG A 51 11.42 5.56 -15.56
C ARG A 51 11.18 4.11 -15.99
N ILE A 52 10.35 3.39 -15.25
CA ILE A 52 10.04 1.98 -15.50
C ILE A 52 9.40 1.80 -16.89
N ARG A 53 8.43 2.65 -17.25
CA ARG A 53 7.78 2.60 -18.56
C ARG A 53 8.72 2.96 -19.70
N ARG A 54 9.52 4.02 -19.54
CA ARG A 54 10.50 4.44 -20.56
C ARG A 54 11.50 3.35 -20.88
N ASP A 55 11.88 2.57 -19.87
CA ASP A 55 12.90 1.55 -20.00
C ASP A 55 12.35 0.18 -20.46
N GLY A 56 11.04 0.07 -20.69
CA GLY A 56 10.44 -1.04 -21.44
C GLY A 56 9.63 -2.06 -20.64
N PHE A 57 9.47 -1.88 -19.33
CA PHE A 57 8.64 -2.80 -18.54
C PHE A 57 7.14 -2.56 -18.79
N ASN A 58 6.46 -3.58 -19.29
CA ASN A 58 5.04 -3.53 -19.65
C ASN A 58 4.09 -4.18 -18.62
N GLY A 59 4.65 -4.77 -17.56
CA GLY A 59 3.88 -5.46 -16.52
C GLY A 59 3.16 -4.49 -15.58
N ILE A 60 2.41 -5.04 -14.63
CA ILE A 60 1.64 -4.23 -13.68
C ILE A 60 2.60 -3.55 -12.70
N ILE A 61 2.39 -2.24 -12.51
CA ILE A 61 3.05 -1.46 -11.45
C ILE A 61 2.04 -1.25 -10.32
N TRP A 62 2.40 -1.67 -9.11
CA TRP A 62 1.66 -1.44 -7.89
C TRP A 62 2.25 -0.26 -7.12
N VAL A 63 1.51 0.85 -7.10
CA VAL A 63 1.92 2.07 -6.39
C VAL A 63 1.43 2.02 -4.94
N PRO A 64 2.31 2.24 -3.95
CA PRO A 64 1.93 2.16 -2.54
C PRO A 64 1.28 3.45 -2.03
N GLY A 65 0.54 3.33 -0.94
CA GLY A 65 0.01 4.46 -0.15
C GLY A 65 0.97 4.90 0.97
N THR A 66 0.53 5.88 1.75
CA THR A 66 1.20 6.26 3.02
C THR A 66 0.56 5.55 4.21
N THR A 67 1.11 5.76 5.42
CA THR A 67 0.60 5.14 6.65
C THR A 67 0.61 3.61 6.52
N TRP A 68 1.77 3.03 6.20
CA TRP A 68 1.93 1.58 5.96
C TRP A 68 0.92 1.06 4.95
N GLN A 69 0.77 1.75 3.82
CA GLN A 69 -0.21 1.41 2.77
C GLN A 69 -1.67 1.38 3.24
N GLN A 70 -2.02 2.25 4.21
CA GLN A 70 -3.41 2.45 4.66
C GLN A 70 -4.09 3.66 3.99
N ASN A 71 -3.33 4.64 3.48
CA ASN A 71 -3.86 5.95 3.05
C ASN A 71 -3.49 6.33 1.61
N TYR A 72 -4.51 6.57 0.78
CA TYR A 72 -4.42 6.87 -0.66
C TYR A 72 -5.19 8.13 -1.05
N ARG A 73 -5.66 8.92 -0.07
CA ARG A 73 -6.54 10.07 -0.32
C ARG A 73 -5.91 11.13 -1.23
N ASP A 74 -4.58 11.29 -1.18
CA ASP A 74 -3.86 12.27 -2.00
C ASP A 74 -3.97 11.97 -3.51
N TYR A 75 -3.97 10.68 -3.89
CA TYR A 75 -4.05 10.26 -5.29
C TYR A 75 -5.38 10.60 -5.97
N VAL A 76 -6.45 10.87 -5.22
CA VAL A 76 -7.72 11.33 -5.81
C VAL A 76 -7.55 12.69 -6.49
N LYS A 77 -6.78 13.59 -5.86
CA LYS A 77 -6.51 14.93 -6.39
C LYS A 77 -5.29 14.93 -7.30
N HIS A 78 -4.32 14.08 -7.00
CA HIS A 78 -3.03 14.01 -7.67
C HIS A 78 -2.74 12.59 -8.15
N PRO A 79 -3.48 12.08 -9.16
CA PRO A 79 -3.30 10.70 -9.61
C PRO A 79 -1.95 10.53 -10.30
N ILE A 80 -1.35 9.34 -10.14
CA ILE A 80 -0.28 8.87 -11.01
C ILE A 80 -0.84 8.66 -12.41
N VAL A 81 -0.11 9.12 -13.42
CA VAL A 81 -0.44 8.90 -14.83
C VAL A 81 0.49 7.84 -15.37
N ASP A 82 -0.07 6.69 -15.75
CA ASP A 82 0.65 5.63 -16.45
C ASP A 82 0.34 5.70 -17.95
N SER A 83 1.37 5.84 -18.78
CA SER A 83 1.22 5.88 -20.24
C SER A 83 0.64 4.60 -20.83
N GLN A 84 0.70 3.49 -20.09
CA GLN A 84 0.15 2.20 -20.51
C GLN A 84 -1.22 1.89 -19.92
N ASN A 85 -1.72 2.74 -19.02
CA ASN A 85 -2.96 2.48 -18.27
C ASN A 85 -2.99 1.08 -17.62
N ASN A 86 -1.84 0.61 -17.12
CA ASN A 86 -1.62 -0.73 -16.59
C ASN A 86 -1.00 -0.67 -15.17
N LEU A 87 -1.56 0.22 -14.35
CA LEU A 87 -1.14 0.47 -12.97
C LEU A 87 -2.29 0.13 -12.02
N GLY A 88 -1.94 -0.33 -10.83
CA GLY A 88 -2.85 -0.45 -9.69
C GLY A 88 -2.19 0.02 -8.41
N TYR A 89 -2.88 -0.10 -7.29
CA TYR A 89 -2.34 0.26 -5.99
C TYR A 89 -2.16 -0.97 -5.10
N ALA A 90 -0.97 -1.14 -4.53
CA ALA A 90 -0.75 -2.13 -3.48
C ALA A 90 -1.21 -1.55 -2.15
N VAL A 91 -1.93 -2.34 -1.35
CA VAL A 91 -2.61 -1.96 -0.10
C VAL A 91 -2.33 -2.99 0.97
N HIS A 92 -2.15 -2.54 2.21
CA HIS A 92 -2.08 -3.43 3.37
C HIS A 92 -3.39 -3.37 4.15
N CYS A 93 -3.85 -4.50 4.68
CA CYS A 93 -5.14 -4.57 5.36
C CYS A 93 -5.07 -5.49 6.58
N TYR A 94 -4.72 -4.92 7.74
CA TYR A 94 -4.62 -5.64 9.00
C TYR A 94 -5.88 -5.49 9.88
N PRO A 95 -6.17 -6.44 10.79
CA PRO A 95 -7.18 -6.26 11.84
C PRO A 95 -6.90 -5.01 12.69
N GLY A 96 -7.95 -4.35 13.16
CA GLY A 96 -7.88 -3.05 13.84
C GLY A 96 -7.83 -1.85 12.89
N TRP A 97 -7.46 -2.06 11.63
CA TRP A 97 -7.49 -1.00 10.62
C TRP A 97 -8.90 -0.81 10.08
N TYR A 98 -9.17 0.36 9.52
CA TYR A 98 -10.47 0.69 8.90
C TYR A 98 -11.66 0.42 9.83
N LYS A 99 -11.46 0.62 11.15
CA LYS A 99 -12.45 0.31 12.21
C LYS A 99 -12.90 -1.17 12.26
N SER A 100 -12.09 -2.09 11.74
CA SER A 100 -12.25 -3.51 12.05
C SER A 100 -11.89 -3.80 13.51
N GLY A 101 -12.36 -4.93 14.02
CA GLY A 101 -11.98 -5.41 15.36
C GLY A 101 -10.50 -5.78 15.45
N SER A 102 -9.95 -5.69 16.66
CA SER A 102 -8.58 -6.12 16.99
C SER A 102 -8.50 -6.68 18.41
N GLY A 103 -7.49 -7.50 18.65
CA GLY A 103 -7.24 -8.11 19.96
C GLY A 103 -8.46 -8.89 20.47
N ASN A 104 -8.89 -8.59 21.69
CA ASN A 104 -10.05 -9.20 22.33
C ASN A 104 -11.41 -8.71 21.78
N ASN A 105 -11.42 -7.68 20.93
CA ASN A 105 -12.62 -7.08 20.38
C ASN A 105 -12.86 -7.55 18.93
N ASP A 106 -13.60 -8.65 18.77
CA ASP A 106 -13.97 -9.20 17.46
C ASP A 106 -15.32 -8.65 16.93
N ASN A 107 -15.72 -7.43 17.32
CA ASN A 107 -16.99 -6.84 16.89
C ASN A 107 -16.88 -6.11 15.55
N THR A 108 -16.34 -6.78 14.52
CA THR A 108 -16.24 -6.19 13.18
C THR A 108 -17.62 -6.01 12.56
N ASN A 109 -17.94 -4.77 12.18
CA ASN A 109 -19.10 -4.47 11.33
C ASN A 109 -18.63 -4.27 9.89
N LYS A 110 -19.12 -5.11 8.97
CA LYS A 110 -18.68 -5.12 7.57
C LYS A 110 -18.99 -3.81 6.82
N GLU A 111 -20.15 -3.18 7.08
CA GLU A 111 -20.51 -1.91 6.45
C GLU A 111 -19.61 -0.77 6.93
N ILE A 112 -19.31 -0.72 8.23
CA ILE A 112 -18.37 0.27 8.78
C ILE A 112 -16.99 0.04 8.15
N PHE A 113 -16.47 -1.19 8.18
CA PHE A 113 -15.18 -1.52 7.57
C PHE A 113 -15.11 -1.10 6.10
N TYR A 114 -16.11 -1.48 5.30
CA TYR A 114 -16.17 -1.15 3.89
C TYR A 114 -16.12 0.37 3.63
N ASN A 115 -16.89 1.14 4.41
CA ASN A 115 -16.93 2.60 4.26
C ASN A 115 -15.60 3.27 4.65
N GLU A 116 -14.98 2.81 5.74
CA GLU A 116 -13.68 3.34 6.19
C GLU A 116 -12.54 2.94 5.23
N PHE A 117 -12.57 1.71 4.72
CA PHE A 117 -11.65 1.27 3.68
C PHE A 117 -11.77 2.16 2.43
N LEU A 118 -12.99 2.43 1.96
CA LEU A 118 -13.19 3.28 0.78
C LEU A 118 -12.90 4.77 1.02
N ASP A 119 -12.97 5.25 2.26
CA ASP A 119 -12.55 6.59 2.61
C ASP A 119 -11.02 6.72 2.61
N ALA A 120 -10.33 5.71 3.12
CA ALA A 120 -8.86 5.69 3.21
C ALA A 120 -8.17 5.27 1.90
N VAL A 121 -8.80 4.38 1.15
CA VAL A 121 -8.35 3.80 -0.12
C VAL A 121 -9.34 4.15 -1.25
N PRO A 122 -9.63 5.44 -1.50
CA PRO A 122 -10.65 5.83 -2.49
C PRO A 122 -10.27 5.43 -3.93
N VAL A 123 -8.99 5.22 -4.20
CA VAL A 123 -8.47 4.72 -5.49
C VAL A 123 -8.99 3.32 -5.85
N ALA A 124 -9.50 2.55 -4.89
CA ALA A 124 -10.17 1.27 -5.15
C ALA A 124 -11.43 1.41 -6.02
N LYS A 125 -11.99 2.62 -6.14
CA LYS A 125 -13.14 2.91 -7.01
C LYS A 125 -12.75 3.13 -8.48
N THR A 126 -11.47 3.37 -8.76
CA THR A 126 -11.01 3.79 -10.10
C THR A 126 -9.93 2.86 -10.68
N ASN A 127 -9.20 2.14 -9.84
CA ASN A 127 -8.07 1.33 -10.24
C ASN A 127 -8.10 -0.04 -9.54
N PRO A 128 -7.47 -1.08 -10.15
CA PRO A 128 -7.23 -2.34 -9.47
C PRO A 128 -6.43 -2.15 -8.18
N ILE A 129 -6.79 -2.93 -7.16
CA ILE A 129 -6.07 -3.03 -5.89
C ILE A 129 -5.51 -4.45 -5.78
N ILE A 130 -4.30 -4.55 -5.26
CA ILE A 130 -3.77 -5.80 -4.71
C ILE A 130 -3.55 -5.60 -3.21
N VAL A 131 -3.99 -6.57 -2.41
CA VAL A 131 -3.63 -6.61 -0.99
C VAL A 131 -2.33 -7.42 -0.88
N THR A 132 -1.21 -6.73 -0.74
CA THR A 132 0.14 -7.34 -0.69
C THR A 132 0.48 -7.89 0.68
N GLU A 133 -0.10 -7.30 1.73
CA GLU A 133 -0.06 -7.84 3.08
C GLU A 133 -1.42 -7.79 3.77
N ILE A 134 -1.79 -8.93 4.33
CA ILE A 134 -2.88 -9.13 5.27
C ILE A 134 -2.51 -10.32 6.13
N ASP A 135 -2.63 -10.16 7.44
CA ASP A 135 -2.35 -11.23 8.38
C ASP A 135 -3.22 -11.08 9.63
N TRP A 136 -3.47 -12.19 10.31
CA TRP A 136 -4.09 -12.16 11.62
C TRP A 136 -3.73 -13.39 12.43
N SER A 137 -3.68 -13.21 13.75
CA SER A 137 -3.57 -14.32 14.69
C SER A 137 -4.56 -14.15 15.83
N PRO A 138 -5.05 -15.26 16.42
CA PRO A 138 -5.93 -15.17 17.56
C PRO A 138 -5.26 -14.41 18.72
N TYR A 139 -6.07 -13.61 19.41
CA TYR A 139 -5.67 -12.93 20.64
C TYR A 139 -5.10 -13.91 21.67
N LYS A 140 -4.01 -13.50 22.32
CA LYS A 140 -3.36 -14.18 23.44
C LYS A 140 -3.57 -13.36 24.73
N PRO A 141 -4.41 -13.85 25.66
CA PRO A 141 -4.65 -13.17 26.92
C PRO A 141 -3.40 -12.96 27.78
N GLY A 142 -3.36 -11.85 28.51
CA GLY A 142 -2.42 -11.62 29.61
C GLY A 142 -1.06 -11.02 29.21
N SER A 143 -0.85 -10.65 27.96
CA SER A 143 0.33 -9.89 27.52
C SER A 143 0.00 -8.90 26.40
N GLY A 144 0.93 -7.97 26.15
CA GLY A 144 0.84 -6.99 25.07
C GLY A 144 2.18 -6.32 24.83
N HIS A 145 2.23 -5.47 23.82
CA HIS A 145 3.42 -4.71 23.46
C HIS A 145 3.04 -3.31 22.95
N LYS A 146 4.04 -2.51 22.59
CA LYS A 146 3.84 -1.24 21.90
C LYS A 146 4.02 -1.47 20.40
N ASP A 147 3.04 -1.05 19.60
CA ASP A 147 3.15 -1.05 18.14
C ASP A 147 4.17 0.01 17.66
N GLU A 148 4.42 0.07 16.35
CA GLU A 148 5.33 1.02 15.71
C GLU A 148 4.88 2.48 15.89
N GLN A 149 3.64 2.72 16.31
CA GLN A 149 3.08 4.03 16.61
C GLN A 149 3.08 4.36 18.11
N GLY A 150 3.56 3.44 18.96
CA GLY A 150 3.62 3.59 20.41
C GLY A 150 2.26 3.38 21.11
N ASN A 151 1.24 2.87 20.43
CA ASN A 151 -0.01 2.45 21.06
C ASN A 151 0.18 1.09 21.73
N TRP A 152 -0.58 0.85 22.79
CA TRP A 152 -0.60 -0.47 23.40
C TRP A 152 -1.46 -1.41 22.56
N VAL A 153 -0.88 -2.53 22.16
CA VAL A 153 -1.55 -3.60 21.43
C VAL A 153 -1.47 -4.91 22.20
N GLU A 154 -2.58 -5.64 22.16
CA GLU A 154 -2.72 -6.94 22.81
C GLU A 154 -1.90 -8.00 22.08
N SER A 155 -1.28 -8.96 22.80
CA SER A 155 -0.53 -10.03 22.13
C SER A 155 -1.44 -10.95 21.32
N ASN A 156 -0.87 -11.55 20.28
CA ASN A 156 -1.48 -12.61 19.50
C ASN A 156 -0.60 -13.89 19.52
N TYR A 157 -1.03 -14.97 18.86
CA TYR A 157 -0.30 -16.26 18.84
C TYR A 157 0.74 -16.43 17.72
N GLY A 158 1.00 -15.44 16.87
CA GLY A 158 2.12 -15.55 15.91
C GLY A 158 2.03 -14.75 14.62
N THR A 159 1.63 -13.48 14.64
CA THR A 159 1.68 -12.61 13.46
C THR A 159 2.28 -11.25 13.80
N TRP A 160 3.03 -10.68 12.87
CA TRP A 160 3.77 -9.42 13.07
C TRP A 160 2.87 -8.19 13.10
N GLY A 161 1.71 -8.22 12.44
CA GLY A 161 0.87 -7.04 12.19
C GLY A 161 -0.30 -6.78 13.14
N THR A 162 -0.33 -7.36 14.36
CA THR A 162 -1.37 -7.05 15.38
C THR A 162 -0.86 -7.13 16.81
#